data_AF-A0A933FBF1-F1
#
_entry.id   AF-A0A933FBF1-F1
#
_cell.length_a   1.000
_cell.length_b   1.000
_cell.length_c   1.000
_cell.angle_alpha   90.00
_cell.angle_beta   90.00
_cell.angle_gamma   90.00
#
_symmetry.space_group_name_H-M   'P 1'
#
loop_
_entity.id
_entity.type
_entity.pdbx_description
1 polymer ?
#
loop_
_entity_poly.entity_id
_entity_poly.type
_entity_poly.pdbx_seq_one_letter_code
_entity_poly.pdbx_strand_id
1 'polypeptide(L)'
;GEAPHLSTALVSAARALGHRAERRDLPLGMLVDHMAFTEAGLPAVTLMRGRIRSLLRVHRPADRADRLTGIGAAAAVAVVAGALELLRRASGTSS
;
A
#
# COMPACT_ATOMS: atom_id res chain seq x y z
N GLY A 1 12.32 -3.95 0.21
CA GLY A 1 12.53 -4.68 1.48
C GLY A 1 11.44 -5.72 1.66
N GLU A 2 11.75 -6.89 2.20
CA GLU A 2 10.79 -7.99 2.16
C GLU A 2 9.57 -7.82 3.07
N ALA A 3 9.66 -7.03 4.15
CA ALA A 3 8.57 -6.65 5.08
C ALA A 3 7.32 -7.57 5.07
N PRO A 4 7.48 -8.90 5.30
CA PRO A 4 6.42 -9.87 5.01
C PRO A 4 5.21 -9.63 5.90
N HIS A 5 5.44 -9.29 7.17
CA HIS A 5 4.41 -8.93 8.13
C HIS A 5 3.56 -7.74 7.68
N LEU A 6 4.16 -6.66 7.14
CA LEU A 6 3.42 -5.51 6.61
C LEU A 6 2.58 -5.90 5.40
N SER A 7 3.18 -6.63 4.44
CA SER A 7 2.48 -7.05 3.22
C SER A 7 1.32 -8.01 3.51
N THR A 8 1.51 -8.95 4.45
CA THR A 8 0.47 -9.88 4.89
C THR A 8 -0.68 -9.16 5.58
N ALA A 9 -0.39 -8.22 6.48
CA ALA A 9 -1.42 -7.43 7.16
C ALA A 9 -2.25 -6.61 6.17
N LEU A 10 -1.60 -5.92 5.21
CA LEU A 10 -2.28 -5.14 4.18
C LEU A 10 -3.15 -6.01 3.26
N VAL A 11 -2.62 -7.15 2.77
CA VAL A 11 -3.37 -8.07 1.90
C VAL A 11 -4.56 -8.68 2.66
N SER A 12 -4.38 -9.04 3.93
CA SER A 12 -5.45 -9.60 4.76
C SER A 12 -6.55 -8.58 5.02
N ALA A 13 -6.20 -7.35 5.39
CA ALA A 13 -7.15 -6.25 5.59
C ALA A 13 -7.92 -5.93 4.30
N ALA A 14 -7.23 -5.86 3.16
CA ALA A 14 -7.86 -5.66 1.87
C ALA A 14 -8.86 -6.77 1.52
N ARG A 15 -8.49 -8.04 1.74
CA ARG A 15 -9.40 -9.17 1.51
C ARG A 15 -10.64 -9.13 2.39
N ALA A 16 -10.48 -8.81 3.68
CA ALA A 16 -11.59 -8.68 4.61
C ALA A 16 -12.58 -7.56 4.20
N LEU A 17 -12.09 -6.53 3.52
CA LEU A 17 -12.90 -5.43 2.96
C LEU A 17 -13.44 -5.72 1.54
N GLY A 18 -13.25 -6.94 1.02
CA GLY A 18 -13.70 -7.31 -0.33
C GLY A 18 -12.85 -6.75 -1.47
N HIS A 19 -11.65 -6.23 -1.18
CA HIS A 19 -10.72 -5.74 -2.19
C HIS A 19 -9.74 -6.84 -2.63
N ARG A 20 -9.46 -6.88 -3.93
CA ARG A 20 -8.33 -7.67 -4.45
C ARG A 20 -7.04 -6.89 -4.23
N ALA A 21 -6.14 -7.46 -3.43
CA ALA A 21 -4.79 -6.95 -3.23
C ALA A 21 -3.78 -8.09 -3.40
N GLU A 22 -2.62 -7.74 -3.93
CA GLU A 22 -1.51 -8.66 -4.18
C GLU A 22 -0.20 -7.90 -3.94
N ARG A 23 0.81 -8.63 -3.48
CA ARG A 23 2.16 -8.11 -3.41
C ARG A 23 2.82 -8.24 -4.77
N ARG A 24 3.53 -7.21 -5.19
CA ARG A 24 4.31 -7.20 -6.44
C ARG A 24 5.62 -6.45 -6.20
N ASP A 25 6.63 -6.85 -6.96
CA ASP A 25 7.86 -6.08 -7.08
C ASP A 25 7.61 -4.83 -7.91
N LEU A 26 8.44 -3.82 -7.67
CA LEU A 26 8.42 -2.60 -8.47
C LEU A 26 8.91 -2.91 -9.89
N PRO A 27 8.36 -2.24 -10.92
CA PRO A 27 8.95 -2.25 -12.24
C PRO A 27 10.42 -1.81 -12.19
N LEU A 28 11.25 -2.41 -13.04
CA LEU A 28 12.66 -2.06 -13.14
C LEU A 28 12.84 -0.55 -13.42
N GLY A 29 13.70 0.11 -12.64
CA GLY A 29 13.98 1.54 -12.76
C GLY A 29 12.96 2.47 -12.11
N MET A 30 11.90 1.93 -11.47
CA MET A 30 10.95 2.74 -10.70
C MET A 30 11.51 3.01 -9.30
N LEU A 31 11.74 4.29 -9.02
CA LEU A 31 12.09 4.76 -7.68
C LEU A 31 10.83 5.17 -6.92
N VAL A 32 10.76 4.78 -5.65
CA VAL A 32 9.67 5.13 -4.74
C VAL A 32 10.22 5.36 -3.34
N ASP A 33 9.51 6.16 -2.55
CA ASP A 33 9.99 6.65 -1.26
C ASP A 33 10.38 5.54 -0.28
N HIS A 34 9.71 4.38 -0.33
CA HIS A 34 10.00 3.28 0.61
C HIS A 34 11.40 2.68 0.43
N MET A 35 12.07 2.90 -0.71
CA MET A 35 13.40 2.35 -0.98
C MET A 35 14.43 2.84 0.02
N ALA A 36 14.44 4.15 0.32
CA ALA A 36 15.37 4.75 1.29
C ALA A 36 15.23 4.14 2.70
N PHE A 37 13.99 3.84 3.12
CA PHE A 37 13.75 3.12 4.38
C PHE A 37 14.34 1.72 4.33
N THR A 38 14.14 1.00 3.22
CA THR A 38 14.65 -0.37 3.09
C THR A 38 16.17 -0.43 2.98
N GLU A 39 16.81 0.57 2.37
CA GLU A 39 18.26 0.74 2.35
C GLU A 39 18.82 0.99 3.77
N ALA A 40 18.06 1.69 4.61
CA ALA A 40 18.36 1.87 6.03
C ALA A 40 18.00 0.65 6.91
N GLY A 41 17.64 -0.49 6.32
CA GLY A 41 17.25 -1.71 7.04
C GLY A 41 15.87 -1.67 7.69
N LEU A 42 15.05 -0.63 7.42
CA LEU A 42 13.70 -0.50 7.95
C LEU A 42 12.70 -1.23 7.03
N PRO A 43 11.82 -2.10 7.57
CA PRO A 43 10.76 -2.72 6.79
C PRO A 43 9.77 -1.65 6.28
N ALA A 44 9.64 -1.53 4.97
CA ALA A 44 8.70 -0.60 4.35
C ALA A 44 8.13 -1.17 3.05
N VAL A 45 6.90 -0.77 2.74
CA VAL A 45 6.16 -1.14 1.54
C VAL A 45 5.39 0.07 1.01
N THR A 46 5.23 0.16 -0.31
CA THR A 46 4.26 1.09 -0.92
C THR A 46 2.93 0.39 -1.15
N LEU A 47 1.84 0.97 -0.63
CA LEU A 47 0.49 0.58 -1.00
C LEU A 47 0.03 1.44 -2.19
N MET A 48 -0.36 0.79 -3.28
CA MET A 48 -0.86 1.47 -4.48
C MET A 48 -2.20 0.89 -4.92
N ARG A 49 -3.17 1.76 -5.21
CA ARG A 49 -4.43 1.39 -5.87
C ARG A 49 -4.33 1.64 -7.37
N GLY A 50 -4.20 0.57 -8.14
CA GLY A 50 -4.22 0.63 -9.60
C GLY A 50 -3.27 -0.36 -10.24
N ARG A 51 -3.24 -0.34 -11.57
CA ARG A 51 -2.22 -1.04 -12.37
C ARG A 51 -1.09 -0.07 -12.72
N ILE A 52 0.06 -0.57 -13.16
CA ILE A 52 1.17 0.25 -13.70
C ILE A 52 0.66 1.27 -14.73
N ARG A 53 -0.28 0.88 -15.61
CA ARG A 53 -0.92 1.80 -16.57
C ARG A 53 -1.63 3.01 -15.93
N SER A 54 -1.99 2.92 -14.66
CA SER A 54 -2.60 4.02 -13.91
C SER A 54 -1.56 5.09 -13.55
N LEU A 55 -0.29 4.69 -13.36
CA LEU A 55 0.82 5.61 -13.14
C LEU A 55 1.09 6.49 -14.37
N LEU A 56 0.78 6.02 -15.58
CA LEU A 56 0.90 6.83 -16.80
C LEU A 56 0.00 8.07 -16.82
N ARG A 57 -1.00 8.13 -15.93
CA ARG A 57 -1.90 9.28 -15.76
C ARG A 57 -1.38 10.29 -14.73
N VAL A 58 -0.43 9.87 -13.89
CA VAL A 58 0.22 10.72 -12.90
C VAL A 58 1.17 11.68 -13.64
N HIS A 59 1.33 12.90 -13.13
CA HIS A 59 2.11 13.97 -13.77
C HIS A 59 1.61 14.40 -15.16
N ARG A 60 0.32 14.18 -15.45
CA ARG A 60 -0.37 14.74 -16.62
C ARG A 60 -1.34 15.83 -16.19
N PRO A 61 -1.72 16.78 -17.07
CA PRO A 61 -2.75 17.78 -16.75
C PRO A 61 -4.11 17.19 -16.36
N ALA A 62 -4.32 15.89 -16.60
CA ALA A 62 -5.48 15.15 -16.16
C ALA A 62 -5.49 14.81 -14.65
N ASP A 63 -4.38 15.02 -13.95
CA ASP A 63 -4.24 14.80 -12.51
C ASP A 63 -4.70 16.06 -11.76
N ARG A 64 -6.02 16.17 -11.59
CA ARG A 64 -6.67 17.35 -11.01
C ARG A 64 -7.73 16.91 -9.99
N ALA A 65 -7.90 17.73 -8.94
CA ALA A 65 -8.80 17.42 -7.83
C ALA A 65 -10.26 17.22 -8.26
N ASP A 66 -10.72 17.96 -9.28
CA ASP A 66 -12.07 17.84 -9.86
C ASP A 66 -12.33 16.51 -10.58
N ARG A 67 -11.29 15.70 -10.82
CA ARG A 67 -11.41 14.35 -11.38
C ARG A 67 -11.34 13.24 -10.33
N LEU A 68 -11.26 13.59 -9.04
CA LEU A 68 -11.23 12.62 -7.94
C LEU A 68 -12.64 12.35 -7.42
N THR A 69 -12.95 11.08 -7.20
CA THR A 69 -14.21 10.65 -6.57
C THR A 69 -14.07 10.37 -5.07
N GLY A 70 -12.84 10.41 -4.52
CA GLY A 70 -12.56 10.08 -3.12
C GLY A 70 -12.62 8.59 -2.76
N ILE A 71 -13.33 7.76 -3.54
CA ILE A 71 -13.46 6.30 -3.33
C ILE A 71 -12.10 5.60 -3.22
N GLY A 72 -11.13 6.07 -4.01
CA GLY A 72 -9.73 5.65 -3.99
C GLY A 72 -9.11 5.74 -2.59
N ALA A 73 -9.16 6.95 -2.05
CA ALA A 73 -8.58 7.30 -0.76
C ALA A 73 -9.30 6.62 0.39
N ALA A 74 -10.63 6.62 0.40
CA ALA A 74 -11.43 5.97 1.45
C ALA A 74 -11.09 4.48 1.59
N ALA A 75 -10.97 3.76 0.46
CA ALA A 75 -10.57 2.35 0.47
C ALA A 75 -9.14 2.17 1.00
N ALA A 76 -8.19 3.00 0.57
CA ALA A 76 -6.81 2.92 1.03
C ALA A 76 -6.70 3.14 2.54
N VAL A 77 -7.41 4.15 3.08
CA VAL A 77 -7.47 4.42 4.51
C VAL A 77 -8.05 3.23 5.28
N ALA A 78 -9.16 2.67 4.82
CA ALA A 78 -9.77 1.51 5.47
C ALA A 78 -8.82 0.29 5.51
N VAL A 79 -8.10 0.04 4.41
CA VAL A 79 -7.09 -1.03 4.33
C VAL A 79 -5.94 -0.79 5.31
N VAL A 80 -5.39 0.43 5.35
CA VAL A 80 -4.29 0.78 6.26
C VAL A 80 -4.73 0.65 7.72
N ALA A 81 -5.91 1.18 8.06
CA ALA A 81 -6.45 1.09 9.42
C ALA A 81 -6.65 -0.37 9.85
N GLY A 82 -7.23 -1.22 8.98
CA GLY A 82 -7.39 -2.65 9.24
C GLY A 82 -6.05 -3.38 9.40
N ALA A 83 -5.05 -3.05 8.60
CA ALA A 83 -3.72 -3.65 8.70
C ALA A 83 -3.01 -3.27 10.00
N LEU A 84 -3.10 -2.01 10.43
CA LEU A 84 -2.54 -1.55 11.70
C LEU A 84 -3.17 -2.27 12.89
N GLU A 85 -4.49 -2.51 12.85
CA GLU A 85 -5.18 -3.26 13.89
C GLU A 85 -4.72 -4.73 13.95
N LEU A 86 -4.50 -5.38 12.79
CA LEU A 86 -3.95 -6.74 12.73
C LEU A 86 -2.54 -6.80 13.32
N LEU A 87 -1.68 -5.84 12.97
CA LEU A 87 -0.32 -5.76 13.50
C LEU A 87 -0.32 -5.54 15.02
N ARG A 88 -1.16 -4.64 15.52
CA ARG A 88 -1.31 -4.36 16.96
C ARG A 88 -1.68 -5.61 17.75
N ARG A 89 -2.62 -6.41 17.24
CA ARG A 89 -3.04 -7.68 17.88
C ARG A 89 -1.92 -8.72 17.88
N ALA A 90 -1.19 -8.83 16.77
CA ALA A 90 -0.06 -9.76 16.67
C ALA A 90 1.03 -9.42 17.70
N SER A 91 1.33 -8.13 17.90
CA SER A 91 2.30 -7.69 18.91
C SER A 91 1.83 -7.94 20.36
N GLY A 92 0.53 -7.85 20.63
CA GLY A 92 -0.04 -8.09 21.96
C GLY A 92 -0.13 -9.56 22.38
N THR A 93 0.13 -10.51 21.47
CA THR A 93 0.11 -11.95 21.77
C THR A 93 1.51 -12.48 22.15
N SER A 94 2.53 -11.62 22.09
CA SER A 94 3.93 -11.95 22.38
C SER A 94 4.40 -11.46 23.76
N SER A 95 3.48 -11.21 24.69
CA SER A 95 3.75 -10.82 26.09
C SER A 95 3.17 -11.81 27.07
#